data_AF-A0A1S8C4Z7-F1
#
_entry.id   AF-A0A1S8C4Z7-F1
#
_cell.length_a   1.000
_cell.length_b   1.000
_cell.length_c   1.000
_cell.angle_alpha   90.00
_cell.angle_beta   90.00
_cell.angle_gamma   90.00
#
_symmetry.space_group_name_H-M   'P 1'
#
loop_
_entity.id
_entity.type
_entity.pdbx_description
1 polymer ?
#
loop_
_entity_poly.entity_id
_entity_poly.type
_entity_poly.pdbx_seq_one_letter_code
_entity_poly.pdbx_strand_id
1 'polypeptide(L)'
;YLQLRDDLAALVAEPPLTEDAARPADEVLREVLARTARRLRRTVGAAQDSDDDEALHDVRKAAKRLRYTADAAVPVLGRPVADLVSVLKGVQTVLGDRQDTFVTRPLCHQLGLHAAAAGENAWTWGRLHGLEQARSDQAEREFWLRWPALRPVLKSATR
;
A
#
# COMPACT_ATOMS: atom_id res chain seq x y z
N TYR A 1 20.66 -8.44 -16.43
CA TYR A 1 19.97 -9.46 -15.61
C TYR A 1 20.96 -10.24 -14.75
N LEU A 2 21.99 -10.90 -15.33
CA LEU A 2 22.98 -11.65 -14.56
C LEU A 2 23.74 -10.77 -13.55
N GLN A 3 24.22 -9.59 -13.97
CA GLN A 3 24.87 -8.62 -13.06
C GLN A 3 24.02 -8.30 -11.82
N LEU A 4 22.73 -8.02 -11.99
CA LEU A 4 21.82 -7.73 -10.87
C LEU A 4 21.72 -8.91 -9.89
N ARG A 5 21.79 -10.15 -10.39
CA ARG A 5 21.77 -11.33 -9.52
C ARG A 5 23.08 -11.48 -8.75
N ASP A 6 24.20 -11.22 -9.40
CA ASP A 6 25.52 -11.25 -8.76
C ASP A 6 25.63 -10.17 -7.69
N ASP A 7 25.15 -8.95 -7.98
CA ASP A 7 25.09 -7.85 -7.02
C ASP A 7 24.19 -8.17 -5.80
N LEU A 8 23.04 -8.80 -6.02
CA LEU A 8 22.15 -9.25 -4.93
C LEU A 8 22.78 -10.37 -4.10
N ALA A 9 23.49 -11.30 -4.74
CA ALA A 9 24.20 -12.36 -4.03
C ALA A 9 25.33 -11.77 -3.16
N ALA A 10 26.11 -10.83 -3.70
CA ALA A 10 27.14 -10.10 -2.96
C ALA A 10 26.54 -9.30 -1.80
N LEU A 11 25.41 -8.61 -2.01
CA LEU A 11 24.72 -7.86 -0.96
C LEU A 11 24.29 -8.73 0.23
N VAL A 12 23.86 -9.97 -0.03
CA VAL A 12 23.45 -10.91 1.03
C VAL A 12 24.67 -11.49 1.74
N ALA A 13 25.76 -11.78 1.01
CA ALA A 13 26.98 -12.34 1.57
C ALA A 13 27.78 -11.32 2.40
N GLU A 14 27.92 -10.10 1.89
CA GLU A 14 28.70 -9.01 2.47
C GLU A 14 27.87 -7.72 2.49
N PRO A 15 26.85 -7.64 3.37
CA PRO A 15 26.00 -6.46 3.43
C PRO A 15 26.82 -5.23 3.85
N PRO A 16 26.69 -4.08 3.16
CA PRO A 16 27.35 -2.84 3.53
C PRO A 16 26.63 -2.24 4.74
N LEU A 17 26.89 -2.79 5.93
CA LEU A 17 26.26 -2.38 7.18
C LEU A 17 26.69 -0.97 7.58
N THR A 18 25.75 -0.21 8.12
CA THR A 18 26.02 1.10 8.74
C THR A 18 26.33 0.93 10.22
N GLU A 19 26.76 2.00 10.90
CA GLU A 19 26.99 2.00 12.36
C GLU A 19 25.75 1.60 13.17
N ASP A 20 24.54 1.88 12.65
CA ASP A 20 23.28 1.46 13.29
C ASP A 20 23.15 -0.06 13.42
N ALA A 21 23.86 -0.85 12.60
CA ALA A 21 23.82 -2.31 12.68
C ALA A 21 24.44 -2.86 13.97
N ALA A 22 25.24 -2.06 14.69
CA ALA A 22 25.79 -2.42 15.99
C ALA A 22 24.82 -2.18 17.17
N ARG A 23 23.69 -1.48 16.93
CA ARG A 23 22.71 -1.15 17.97
C ARG A 23 21.75 -2.32 18.24
N PRO A 24 21.09 -2.36 19.41
CA PRO A 24 20.05 -3.33 19.69
C PRO A 24 18.93 -3.30 18.63
N ALA A 25 18.63 -4.46 18.05
CA ALA A 25 17.70 -4.56 16.93
C ALA A 25 16.29 -4.09 17.30
N ASP A 26 15.84 -4.36 18.53
CA ASP A 26 14.52 -3.97 19.00
C ASP A 26 14.36 -2.44 19.10
N GLU A 27 15.39 -1.73 19.57
CA GLU A 27 15.40 -0.26 19.60
C GLU A 27 15.29 0.33 18.19
N VAL A 28 16.16 -0.11 17.27
CA VAL A 28 16.19 0.38 15.89
C VAL A 28 14.87 0.08 15.17
N LEU A 29 14.33 -1.13 15.33
CA LEU A 29 13.08 -1.53 14.68
C LEU A 29 11.89 -0.74 15.21
N ARG A 30 11.81 -0.46 16.52
CA ARG A 30 10.76 0.40 17.09
C ARG A 30 10.81 1.83 16.53
N GLU A 31 12.01 2.41 16.40
CA GLU A 31 12.17 3.74 15.81
C GLU A 31 11.69 3.79 14.35
N VAL A 32 12.07 2.80 13.54
CA VAL A 32 11.69 2.71 12.12
C VAL A 32 10.18 2.50 11.99
N LEU A 33 9.57 1.65 12.83
CA LEU A 33 8.11 1.46 12.89
C LEU A 33 7.39 2.75 13.26
N ALA A 34 7.84 3.43 14.33
CA ALA A 34 7.23 4.70 14.74
C ALA A 34 7.35 5.78 13.64
N ARG A 35 8.46 5.82 12.91
CA ARG A 35 8.66 6.74 11.78
C ARG A 35 7.73 6.43 10.61
N THR A 36 7.62 5.16 10.22
CA THR A 36 6.76 4.72 9.11
C THR A 36 5.27 4.83 9.45
N ALA A 37 4.87 4.56 10.70
CA ALA A 37 3.50 4.76 11.17
C ALA A 37 3.12 6.25 11.26
N ARG A 38 4.06 7.13 11.64
CA ARG A 38 3.87 8.59 11.55
C ARG A 38 3.67 9.03 10.10
N ARG A 39 4.48 8.50 9.17
CA ARG A 39 4.33 8.78 7.74
C ARG A 39 2.94 8.39 7.24
N LEU A 40 2.49 7.15 7.51
CA LEU A 40 1.15 6.71 7.12
C LEU A 40 0.06 7.65 7.65
N ARG A 41 0.11 8.01 8.95
CA ARG A 41 -0.87 8.92 9.55
C ARG A 41 -0.90 10.30 8.88
N ARG A 42 0.26 10.87 8.54
CA ARG A 42 0.32 12.15 7.82
C ARG A 42 -0.23 12.03 6.41
N THR A 43 0.13 10.97 5.69
CA THR A 43 -0.37 10.73 4.33
C THR A 43 -1.88 10.55 4.31
N VAL A 44 -2.45 9.85 5.29
CA VAL A 44 -3.92 9.75 5.40
C VAL A 44 -4.55 11.09 5.75
N GLY A 45 -3.94 11.88 6.65
CA GLY A 45 -4.42 13.23 6.93
C GLY A 45 -4.45 14.11 5.68
N ALA A 46 -3.37 14.12 4.89
CA ALA A 46 -3.30 14.87 3.64
C ALA A 46 -4.34 14.37 2.61
N ALA A 47 -4.58 13.06 2.53
CA ALA A 47 -5.57 12.49 1.62
C ALA A 47 -7.02 12.79 2.02
N GLN A 48 -7.28 13.07 3.30
CA GLN A 48 -8.62 13.40 3.77
C GLN A 48 -9.05 14.80 3.31
N ASP A 49 -8.10 15.71 3.11
CA ASP A 49 -8.32 17.11 2.71
C ASP A 49 -8.08 17.33 1.20
N SER A 50 -7.97 16.26 0.42
CA SER A 50 -7.55 16.30 -0.98
C SER A 50 -8.65 15.82 -1.93
N ASP A 51 -8.83 16.55 -3.03
CA ASP A 51 -9.63 16.13 -4.18
C ASP A 51 -8.80 15.35 -5.23
N ASP A 52 -7.54 15.01 -4.90
CA ASP A 52 -6.63 14.30 -5.80
C ASP A 52 -6.93 12.79 -5.78
N ASP A 53 -7.27 12.25 -6.95
CA ASP A 53 -7.49 10.82 -7.16
C ASP A 53 -6.28 9.96 -6.77
N GLU A 54 -5.06 10.52 -6.80
CA GLU A 54 -3.82 9.83 -6.40
C GLU A 54 -3.57 9.83 -4.88
N ALA A 55 -4.29 10.63 -4.08
CA ALA A 55 -3.99 10.76 -2.65
C ALA A 55 -4.09 9.42 -1.90
N LEU A 56 -5.11 8.61 -2.22
CA LEU A 56 -5.26 7.26 -1.65
C LEU A 56 -4.23 6.25 -2.19
N HIS A 57 -3.67 6.49 -3.38
CA HIS A 57 -2.56 5.69 -3.90
C HIS A 57 -1.29 5.89 -3.04
N ASP A 58 -1.03 7.11 -2.60
CA ASP A 58 0.08 7.40 -1.70
C ASP A 58 -0.13 6.84 -0.29
N VAL A 59 -1.38 6.84 0.21
CA VAL A 59 -1.75 6.11 1.42
C VAL A 59 -1.40 4.62 1.28
N ARG A 60 -1.72 4.00 0.14
CA ARG A 60 -1.41 2.60 -0.13
C ARG A 60 0.10 2.34 -0.11
N LYS A 61 0.91 3.20 -0.73
CA LYS A 61 2.38 3.10 -0.68
C LYS A 61 2.89 3.18 0.77
N ALA A 62 2.36 4.11 1.57
CA ALA A 62 2.74 4.27 2.96
C ALA A 62 2.34 3.04 3.81
N ALA A 63 1.14 2.49 3.58
CA ALA A 63 0.66 1.29 4.25
C ALA A 63 1.48 0.04 3.87
N LYS A 64 1.89 -0.11 2.60
CA LYS A 64 2.82 -1.16 2.15
C LYS A 64 4.17 -1.06 2.84
N ARG A 65 4.73 0.14 2.92
CA ARG A 65 5.99 0.38 3.60
C ARG A 65 5.91 -0.02 5.08
N LEU A 66 4.90 0.45 5.80
CA LEU A 66 4.73 0.12 7.21
C LEU A 66 4.54 -1.40 7.40
N ARG A 67 3.75 -2.07 6.54
CA ARG A 67 3.56 -3.52 6.66
C ARG A 67 4.86 -4.28 6.48
N TYR A 68 5.64 -3.98 5.45
CA TYR A 68 6.91 -4.69 5.24
C TYR A 68 7.93 -4.42 6.35
N THR A 69 7.97 -3.20 6.88
CA THR A 69 8.75 -2.92 8.09
C THR A 69 8.26 -3.76 9.28
N ALA A 70 6.93 -3.86 9.48
CA ALA A 70 6.35 -4.66 10.54
C ALA A 70 6.61 -6.15 10.36
N ASP A 71 6.41 -6.70 9.16
CA ASP A 71 6.69 -8.09 8.81
C ASP A 71 8.14 -8.47 9.15
N ALA A 72 9.11 -7.60 8.79
CA ALA A 72 10.52 -7.81 9.11
C ALA A 72 10.82 -7.71 10.61
N ALA A 73 10.00 -6.96 11.36
CA ALA A 73 10.20 -6.73 12.79
C ALA A 73 9.48 -7.76 13.68
N VAL A 74 8.51 -8.54 13.17
CA VAL A 74 7.77 -9.56 13.94
C VAL A 74 8.68 -10.53 14.70
N PRO A 75 9.77 -11.08 14.13
CA PRO A 75 10.63 -12.01 14.85
C PRO A 75 11.29 -11.43 16.11
N VAL A 76 11.46 -10.10 16.15
CA VAL A 76 12.12 -9.39 17.26
C VAL A 76 11.11 -8.76 18.22
N LEU A 77 10.05 -8.16 17.70
CA LEU A 77 9.08 -7.36 18.48
C LEU A 77 7.79 -8.10 18.83
N GLY A 78 7.59 -9.31 18.27
CA GLY A 78 6.56 -10.24 18.69
C GLY A 78 5.12 -9.82 18.35
N ARG A 79 4.19 -10.29 19.20
CA ARG A 79 2.75 -10.30 18.91
C ARG A 79 2.12 -8.93 18.59
N PRO A 80 2.45 -7.82 19.29
CA PRO A 80 1.84 -6.52 18.98
C PRO A 80 2.10 -6.07 17.53
N VAL A 81 3.27 -6.39 16.99
CA VAL A 81 3.64 -6.08 15.60
C VAL A 81 2.96 -7.03 14.61
N ALA A 82 2.77 -8.30 14.98
CA ALA A 82 1.99 -9.24 14.16
C ALA A 82 0.52 -8.81 14.02
N ASP A 83 -0.10 -8.28 15.08
CA ASP A 83 -1.47 -7.77 15.01
C ASP A 83 -1.55 -6.51 14.11
N LEU A 84 -0.52 -5.65 14.14
CA LEU A 84 -0.39 -4.52 13.22
C LEU A 84 -0.30 -4.99 11.75
N VAL A 85 0.47 -6.03 11.46
CA VAL A 85 0.56 -6.63 10.11
C VAL A 85 -0.82 -7.06 9.62
N SER A 86 -1.59 -7.74 10.47
CA SER A 86 -2.94 -8.22 10.13
C SER A 86 -3.86 -7.06 9.71
N VAL A 87 -3.86 -5.98 10.50
CA VAL A 87 -4.62 -4.77 10.19
C VAL A 87 -4.18 -4.12 8.87
N LEU A 88 -2.87 -4.02 8.63
CA LEU A 88 -2.34 -3.41 7.42
C LEU A 88 -2.62 -4.23 6.16
N LYS A 89 -2.75 -5.56 6.25
CA LYS A 89 -3.23 -6.40 5.15
C LYS A 89 -4.66 -6.03 4.77
N GLY A 90 -5.53 -5.77 5.75
CA GLY A 90 -6.89 -5.27 5.50
C GLY A 90 -6.90 -3.94 4.74
N VAL A 91 -6.10 -2.96 5.18
CA VAL A 91 -5.96 -1.66 4.48
C VAL A 91 -5.47 -1.85 3.04
N GLN A 92 -4.48 -2.72 2.85
CA GLN A 92 -3.92 -2.97 1.52
C GLN A 92 -4.88 -3.68 0.57
N THR A 93 -5.76 -4.52 1.09
CA THR A 93 -6.78 -5.20 0.29
C THR A 93 -7.75 -4.15 -0.26
N VAL A 94 -8.34 -3.35 0.63
CA VAL A 94 -9.30 -2.29 0.26
C VAL A 94 -8.68 -1.29 -0.72
N LEU A 95 -7.49 -0.76 -0.42
CA LEU A 95 -6.80 0.17 -1.32
C LEU A 95 -6.21 -0.51 -2.56
N GLY A 96 -6.11 -1.84 -2.56
CA GLY A 96 -5.74 -2.66 -3.72
C GLY A 96 -6.86 -2.64 -4.74
N ASP A 97 -8.10 -2.92 -4.30
CA ASP A 97 -9.28 -2.93 -5.16
C ASP A 97 -9.48 -1.59 -5.88
N ARG A 98 -9.28 -0.46 -5.18
CA ARG A 98 -9.29 0.88 -5.81
C ARG A 98 -8.19 1.02 -6.87
N GLN A 99 -6.99 0.53 -6.59
CA GLN A 99 -5.85 0.67 -7.51
C GLN A 99 -6.04 -0.16 -8.78
N ASP A 100 -6.65 -1.33 -8.68
CA ASP A 100 -6.87 -2.20 -9.84
C ASP A 100 -7.81 -1.53 -10.85
N THR A 101 -8.80 -0.77 -10.35
CA THR A 101 -9.64 0.09 -11.16
C THR A 101 -8.86 1.19 -11.88
N PHE A 102 -7.82 1.79 -11.28
CA PHE A 102 -7.00 2.82 -11.92
C PHE A 102 -6.29 2.30 -13.18
N VAL A 103 -5.92 1.02 -13.20
CA VAL A 103 -5.34 0.37 -14.39
C VAL A 103 -6.42 -0.08 -15.37
N THR A 104 -7.53 -0.62 -14.85
CA THR A 104 -8.57 -1.25 -15.67
C THR A 104 -9.41 -0.23 -16.45
N ARG A 105 -9.73 0.92 -15.85
CA ARG A 105 -10.58 1.95 -16.50
C ARG A 105 -9.96 2.53 -17.78
N PRO A 106 -8.68 2.97 -17.80
CA PRO A 106 -8.04 3.40 -19.03
C PRO A 106 -8.02 2.32 -20.11
N LEU A 107 -7.81 1.05 -19.73
CA LEU A 107 -7.84 -0.06 -20.67
C LEU A 107 -9.25 -0.27 -21.25
N CYS A 108 -10.30 -0.25 -20.44
CA CYS A 108 -11.68 -0.30 -20.92
C CYS A 108 -11.98 0.85 -21.89
N HIS A 109 -11.51 2.05 -21.59
CA HIS A 109 -11.68 3.20 -22.48
C HIS A 109 -10.97 2.98 -23.83
N GLN A 110 -9.70 2.55 -23.82
CA GLN A 110 -8.93 2.25 -25.03
C GLN A 110 -9.58 1.16 -25.88
N LEU A 111 -10.01 0.06 -25.26
CA LEU A 111 -10.66 -1.05 -25.95
C LEU A 111 -12.04 -0.65 -26.50
N GLY A 112 -12.77 0.22 -25.79
CA GLY A 112 -14.02 0.81 -26.27
C GLY A 112 -13.82 1.63 -27.55
N LEU A 113 -12.77 2.47 -27.59
CA LEU A 113 -12.42 3.25 -28.79
C LEU A 113 -12.04 2.34 -29.97
N HIS A 114 -11.25 1.29 -29.73
CA HIS A 114 -10.89 0.33 -30.78
C HIS A 114 -12.10 -0.43 -31.32
N ALA A 115 -12.99 -0.91 -30.44
CA ALA A 115 -14.21 -1.59 -30.83
C ALA A 115 -15.09 -0.67 -31.70
N ALA A 116 -15.30 0.58 -31.27
CA ALA A 116 -16.07 1.55 -32.04
C ALA A 116 -15.45 1.82 -33.43
N ALA A 117 -14.12 1.99 -33.51
CA ALA A 117 -13.41 2.20 -34.78
C ALA A 117 -13.51 0.99 -35.73
N ALA A 118 -13.62 -0.22 -35.19
CA ALA A 118 -13.84 -1.45 -35.95
C ALA A 118 -15.32 -1.71 -36.32
N GLY A 119 -16.25 -0.84 -35.91
CA GLY A 119 -17.69 -1.05 -36.09
C GLY A 119 -18.29 -2.11 -35.15
N GLU A 120 -17.55 -2.51 -34.11
CA GLU A 120 -18.00 -3.44 -33.08
C GLU A 120 -18.75 -2.72 -31.95
N ASN A 121 -19.44 -3.47 -31.09
CA ASN A 121 -20.19 -2.93 -29.97
C ASN A 121 -19.27 -2.47 -28.82
N ALA A 122 -19.10 -1.16 -28.67
CA ALA A 122 -18.32 -0.56 -27.59
C ALA A 122 -19.02 -0.53 -26.22
N TRP A 123 -20.34 -0.80 -26.14
CA TRP A 123 -21.12 -0.69 -24.90
C TRP A 123 -20.59 -1.56 -23.76
N THR A 124 -20.11 -2.77 -24.09
CA THR A 124 -19.55 -3.69 -23.09
C THR A 124 -18.39 -3.06 -22.33
N TRP A 125 -17.51 -2.35 -23.03
CA TRP A 125 -16.38 -1.64 -22.43
C TRP A 125 -16.81 -0.45 -21.59
N GLY A 126 -17.83 0.29 -22.03
CA GLY A 126 -18.45 1.36 -21.25
C GLY A 126 -19.08 0.85 -19.94
N ARG A 127 -19.78 -0.29 -19.99
CA ARG A 127 -20.34 -0.94 -18.79
C ARG A 127 -19.24 -1.38 -17.83
N LEU A 128 -18.17 -2.01 -18.32
CA LEU A 128 -17.04 -2.42 -17.49
C LEU A 128 -16.36 -1.22 -16.83
N HIS A 129 -16.12 -0.14 -17.58
CA HIS A 129 -15.57 1.10 -17.03
C HIS A 129 -16.44 1.65 -15.87
N GLY A 130 -17.77 1.68 -16.03
CA GLY A 130 -18.69 2.14 -14.99
C GLY A 130 -18.71 1.24 -13.75
N LEU A 131 -18.64 -0.09 -13.93
CA LEU A 131 -18.55 -1.03 -12.80
C LEU A 131 -17.23 -0.86 -12.02
N GLU A 132 -16.12 -0.63 -12.73
CA GLU A 132 -14.84 -0.34 -12.11
C GLU A 132 -14.88 0.96 -11.31
N GLN A 133 -15.48 2.03 -11.85
CA GLN A 133 -15.68 3.27 -11.10
C GLN A 133 -16.44 3.01 -9.78
N ALA A 134 -17.55 2.26 -9.83
CA ALA A 134 -18.32 1.92 -8.64
C ALA A 134 -17.50 1.12 -7.60
N ARG A 135 -16.61 0.21 -8.05
CA ARG A 135 -15.68 -0.53 -7.18
C ARG A 135 -14.68 0.40 -6.49
N SER A 136 -14.08 1.33 -7.24
CA SER A 136 -13.18 2.34 -6.69
C SER A 136 -13.85 3.20 -5.61
N ASP A 137 -15.08 3.65 -5.86
CA ASP A 137 -15.82 4.47 -4.91
C ASP A 137 -16.20 3.68 -3.65
N GLN A 138 -16.55 2.40 -3.80
CA GLN A 138 -16.84 1.51 -2.67
C GLN A 138 -15.60 1.27 -1.82
N ALA A 139 -14.47 0.96 -2.44
CA ALA A 139 -13.20 0.74 -1.76
C ALA A 139 -12.76 1.99 -0.97
N GLU A 140 -12.92 3.17 -1.55
CA GLU A 140 -12.66 4.42 -0.84
C GLU A 140 -13.55 4.62 0.38
N ARG A 141 -14.88 4.45 0.24
CA ARG A 141 -15.81 4.54 1.38
C ARG A 141 -15.44 3.56 2.48
N GLU A 142 -15.12 2.31 2.11
CA GLU A 142 -14.73 1.27 3.05
C GLU A 142 -13.44 1.63 3.80
N PHE A 143 -12.45 2.20 3.10
CA PHE A 143 -11.21 2.66 3.73
C PHE A 143 -11.50 3.74 4.78
N TRP A 144 -12.26 4.76 4.42
CA TRP A 144 -12.56 5.89 5.32
C TRP A 144 -13.41 5.46 6.53
N LEU A 145 -14.34 4.52 6.36
CA LEU A 145 -15.12 3.95 7.46
C LEU A 145 -14.24 3.16 8.45
N ARG A 146 -13.21 2.46 7.96
CA ARG A 146 -12.33 1.63 8.79
C ARG A 146 -11.22 2.42 9.45
N TRP A 147 -10.71 3.46 8.81
CA TRP A 147 -9.52 4.19 9.26
C TRP A 147 -9.55 4.61 10.74
N PRO A 148 -10.65 5.16 11.30
CA PRO A 148 -10.72 5.53 12.71
C PRO A 148 -10.42 4.37 13.68
N ALA A 149 -10.90 3.17 13.37
CA ALA A 149 -10.70 1.97 14.18
C ALA A 149 -9.27 1.42 14.10
N LEU A 150 -8.49 1.80 13.08
CA LEU A 150 -7.10 1.35 12.91
C LEU A 150 -6.09 2.22 13.68
N ARG A 151 -6.46 3.46 14.02
CA ARG A 151 -5.59 4.42 14.72
C ARG A 151 -5.11 3.92 16.09
N PRO A 152 -5.94 3.27 16.93
CA PRO A 152 -5.47 2.71 18.21
C PRO A 152 -4.42 1.62 18.03
N VAL A 153 -4.61 0.70 17.07
CA VAL A 153 -3.67 -0.40 16.78
C VAL A 153 -2.33 0.16 16.29
N LEU A 154 -2.38 1.17 15.41
CA LEU A 154 -1.18 1.88 14.97
C LEU A 154 -0.42 2.53 16.11
N LYS A 155 -1.12 3.05 17.14
CA LYS A 155 -0.48 3.66 18.31
C LYS A 155 0.11 2.63 19.27
N SER A 156 -0.57 1.51 19.50
CA SER A 156 -0.13 0.49 20.45
C SER A 156 1.11 -0.26 19.95
N ALA A 157 1.17 -0.56 18.65
CA ALA A 157 2.28 -1.30 18.04
C ALA A 157 3.54 -0.46 17.82
N THR A 158 3.47 0.87 17.96
CA THR A 158 4.61 1.78 17.77
C THR A 158 5.01 2.52 19.06
N ARG A 159 4.58 2.02 20.23
CA ARG A 159 5.14 2.37 21.53
C ARG A 159 6.32 1.45 21.83
#